data_AF-A0A968XMZ5-F1
#
_entry.id   AF-A0A968XMZ5-F1
#
_cell.length_a   1.000
_cell.length_b   1.000
_cell.length_c   1.000
_cell.angle_alpha   90.00
_cell.angle_beta   90.00
_cell.angle_gamma   90.00
#
_symmetry.space_group_name_H-M   'P 1'
#
loop_
_entity.id
_entity.type
_entity.pdbx_description
1 polymer ?
#
loop_
_entity_poly.entity_id
_entity_poly.type
_entity_poly.pdbx_seq_one_letter_code
_entity_poly.pdbx_strand_id
1 'polypeptide(L)'
;MFYAIWRRRKHSEIDISALAKILTHYLKSDIRETELPKNAVFNSSLARFWNRVESKLLQLETTNDIDIWLDEALRNEENDIKTKLDRSLAMVRIGPMLGLAGTIIPLGPALKSLLSGNMAGMVDHLVVGFGAVVCGLVLSGIAYVVTLVRERWARDEIKEMEDLCELLMRNIEKQKTSNLAGVSGNNNHPLEDKTYAVVR
;
A
#
# COMPACT_ATOMS: atom_id res chain seq x y z
N MET A 1 -11.06 15.01 -21.25
CA MET A 1 -11.19 15.72 -19.95
C MET A 1 -10.91 14.82 -18.74
N PHE A 2 -11.61 13.69 -18.56
CA PHE A 2 -11.42 12.76 -17.43
C PHE A 2 -9.95 12.36 -17.15
N TYR A 3 -9.16 12.04 -18.18
CA TYR A 3 -7.75 11.64 -18.03
C TYR A 3 -6.85 12.72 -17.38
N ALA A 4 -7.20 14.01 -17.51
CA ALA A 4 -6.44 15.12 -16.91
C ALA A 4 -6.77 15.31 -15.41
N ILE A 5 -8.02 15.07 -15.02
CA ILE A 5 -8.43 15.02 -13.60
C ILE A 5 -7.84 13.77 -12.94
N TRP A 6 -7.82 12.64 -13.67
CA TRP A 6 -7.22 11.40 -13.20
C TRP A 6 -5.72 11.52 -12.90
N ARG A 7 -4.98 12.27 -13.71
CA ARG A 7 -3.54 12.53 -13.50
C ARG A 7 -3.26 13.44 -12.28
N ARG A 8 -4.24 14.13 -11.69
CA ARG A 8 -3.98 15.08 -10.58
C ARG A 8 -3.68 14.45 -9.20
N ARG A 9 -3.86 13.14 -9.01
CA ARG A 9 -3.26 12.43 -7.86
C ARG A 9 -1.82 11.96 -8.08
N LYS A 10 -1.18 12.35 -9.19
CA LYS A 10 0.20 11.99 -9.54
C LYS A 10 1.26 13.01 -9.05
N HIS A 11 0.95 13.79 -8.00
CA HIS A 11 1.86 14.78 -7.40
C HIS A 11 1.53 15.02 -5.91
N SER A 12 1.46 13.95 -5.12
CA SER A 12 2.23 13.98 -3.88
C SER A 12 3.57 13.33 -4.23
N GLU A 13 4.54 14.15 -4.66
CA GLU A 13 5.94 13.75 -4.46
C GLU A 13 6.13 13.72 -2.96
N ILE A 14 5.90 12.56 -2.36
CA ILE A 14 6.27 12.31 -0.97
C ILE A 14 7.79 12.32 -1.00
N ASP A 15 8.34 13.44 -0.58
CA ASP A 15 9.77 13.69 -0.64
C ASP A 15 10.47 12.67 0.27
N ILE A 16 11.02 11.61 -0.34
CA ILE A 16 11.74 10.53 0.34
C ILE A 16 12.92 11.13 1.12
N SER A 17 13.47 12.28 0.70
CA SER A 17 14.48 13.01 1.45
C SER A 17 13.90 13.71 2.69
N ALA A 18 12.64 14.15 2.67
CA ALA A 18 11.94 14.65 3.85
C ALA A 18 11.60 13.53 4.82
N LEU A 19 11.13 12.37 4.34
CA LEU A 19 10.94 11.18 5.17
C LEU A 19 12.25 10.74 5.81
N ALA A 20 13.34 10.62 5.04
CA ALA A 20 14.66 10.29 5.55
C ALA A 20 15.16 11.32 6.59
N LYS A 21 14.93 12.62 6.37
CA LYS A 21 15.24 13.67 7.37
C LYS A 21 14.42 13.53 8.64
N ILE A 22 13.11 13.29 8.55
CA ILE A 22 12.24 13.09 9.72
C ILE A 22 12.68 11.84 10.49
N LEU A 23 12.91 10.73 9.81
CA LEU A 23 13.25 9.44 10.43
C LEU A 23 14.67 9.45 11.02
N THR A 24 15.63 10.16 10.41
CA THR A 24 16.96 10.40 11.01
C THR A 24 16.96 11.44 12.12
N HIS A 25 15.95 12.32 12.18
CA HIS A 25 15.74 13.21 13.33
C HIS A 25 15.14 12.43 14.50
N TYR A 26 13.98 11.78 14.29
CA TYR A 26 13.24 10.98 15.28
C TYR A 26 14.10 9.92 15.97
N LEU A 27 15.00 9.26 15.23
CA LEU A 27 15.83 8.18 15.76
C LEU A 27 17.17 8.67 16.36
N LYS A 28 17.45 9.98 16.30
CA LYS A 28 18.63 10.64 16.87
C LYS A 28 18.29 11.49 18.09
N SER A 29 17.08 12.02 18.19
CA SER A 29 16.51 12.56 19.42
C SER A 29 15.90 11.41 20.22
N ASP A 30 16.61 10.95 21.25
CA ASP A 30 16.02 10.07 22.27
C ASP A 30 14.77 10.74 22.89
N ILE A 31 13.83 9.92 23.35
CA ILE A 31 12.40 10.23 23.50
C ILE A 31 12.15 11.49 24.34
N ARG A 32 11.98 12.66 23.70
CA ARG A 32 11.22 13.84 24.17
C ARG A 32 11.22 14.97 23.14
N GLU A 33 10.02 15.52 22.90
CA GLU A 33 9.77 16.80 22.23
C GLU A 33 10.32 16.98 20.79
N THR A 34 9.46 16.82 19.78
CA THR A 34 8.80 17.98 19.12
C THR A 34 7.74 17.54 18.11
N GLU A 35 6.82 18.45 17.76
CA GLU A 35 5.66 18.16 16.93
C GLU A 35 6.00 17.61 15.53
N LEU A 36 5.14 16.71 15.01
CA LEU A 36 5.17 16.34 13.60
C LEU A 36 5.22 17.60 12.72
N PRO A 37 6.16 17.73 11.78
CA PRO A 37 6.11 18.80 10.80
C PRO A 37 4.84 18.60 9.95
N LYS A 38 3.83 19.45 10.19
CA LYS A 38 2.48 19.46 9.59
C LYS A 38 2.43 19.61 8.05
N ASN A 39 3.59 19.47 7.39
CA ASN A 39 3.81 19.67 5.97
C ASN A 39 4.50 18.48 5.27
N ALA A 40 4.81 17.40 5.99
CA ALA A 40 5.04 16.11 5.35
C ALA A 40 3.68 15.59 4.86
N VAL A 41 3.47 15.62 3.54
CA VAL A 41 2.22 15.17 2.90
C VAL A 41 2.19 13.63 2.85
N PHE A 42 2.12 13.01 4.03
CA PHE A 42 1.85 11.58 4.17
C PHE A 42 0.50 11.27 3.51
N ASN A 43 0.45 10.23 2.68
CA ASN A 43 -0.83 9.68 2.25
C ASN A 43 -1.64 9.25 3.49
N SER A 44 -2.97 9.36 3.45
CA SER A 44 -3.84 9.00 4.57
C SER A 44 -3.63 7.54 5.02
N SER A 45 -3.31 6.63 4.10
CA SER A 45 -2.87 5.26 4.41
C SER A 45 -1.53 5.23 5.19
N LEU A 46 -0.53 6.01 4.73
CA LEU A 46 0.82 6.06 5.31
C LEU A 46 0.82 6.66 6.73
N ALA A 47 0.07 7.75 6.98
CA ALA A 47 -0.16 8.27 8.33
C ALA A 47 -0.94 7.26 9.20
N ARG A 48 -1.92 6.56 8.59
CA ARG A 48 -2.62 5.38 9.13
C ARG A 48 -1.65 4.32 9.69
N PHE A 49 -0.60 4.03 8.93
CA PHE A 49 0.42 3.04 9.26
C PHE A 49 1.41 3.57 10.30
N TRP A 50 1.98 4.76 10.08
CA TRP A 50 2.96 5.39 10.98
C TRP A 50 2.44 5.48 12.42
N ASN A 51 1.21 5.97 12.64
CA ASN A 51 0.65 6.09 13.99
C ASN A 51 0.55 4.74 14.72
N ARG A 52 0.40 3.62 13.99
CA ARG A 52 0.41 2.26 14.57
C ARG A 52 1.83 1.80 14.87
N VAL A 53 2.78 2.05 13.97
CA VAL A 53 4.21 1.76 14.18
C VAL A 53 4.76 2.52 15.38
N GLU A 54 4.57 3.83 15.44
CA GLU A 54 5.00 4.69 16.54
C GLU A 54 4.48 4.22 17.91
N SER A 55 3.18 3.90 18.00
CA SER A 55 2.57 3.42 19.26
C SER A 55 3.15 2.11 19.80
N LYS A 56 3.71 1.27 18.91
CA LYS A 56 4.32 -0.02 19.22
C LYS A 56 5.82 0.10 19.51
N LEU A 57 6.50 0.97 18.78
CA LEU A 57 7.93 1.23 18.93
C LEU A 57 8.24 1.83 20.32
N LEU A 58 7.31 2.61 20.89
CA LEU A 58 7.36 3.11 22.26
C LEU A 58 7.18 2.03 23.37
N GLN A 59 6.86 0.79 23.03
CA GLN A 59 6.57 -0.29 23.99
C GLN A 59 7.56 -1.47 23.93
N LEU A 60 8.44 -1.51 22.94
CA LEU A 60 9.31 -2.67 22.67
C LEU A 60 10.79 -2.27 22.78
N GLU A 61 11.39 -2.60 23.92
CA GLU A 61 12.82 -2.37 24.20
C GLU A 61 13.72 -3.46 23.56
N THR A 62 13.14 -4.57 23.11
CA THR A 62 13.85 -5.70 22.47
C THR A 62 13.88 -5.56 20.95
N THR A 63 15.06 -5.26 20.40
CA THR A 63 15.31 -5.13 18.95
C THR A 63 14.87 -6.34 18.11
N ASN A 64 15.05 -7.58 18.59
CA ASN A 64 14.86 -8.78 17.77
C ASN A 64 13.41 -9.04 17.32
N ASP A 65 12.41 -8.57 18.08
CA ASP A 65 10.99 -8.84 17.77
C ASP A 65 10.36 -7.75 16.88
N ILE A 66 11.02 -6.59 16.77
CA ILE A 66 10.51 -5.42 16.02
C ILE A 66 10.53 -5.70 14.52
N ASP A 67 11.61 -6.30 14.00
CA ASP A 67 11.74 -6.61 12.57
C ASP A 67 10.63 -7.57 12.09
N ILE A 68 10.36 -8.62 12.88
CA ILE A 68 9.28 -9.59 12.61
C ILE A 68 7.91 -8.92 12.72
N TRP A 69 7.69 -8.08 13.74
CA TRP A 69 6.43 -7.38 13.92
C TRP A 69 6.15 -6.38 12.78
N LEU A 70 7.20 -5.72 12.25
CA LEU A 70 7.09 -4.71 11.21
C LEU A 70 6.75 -5.33 9.84
N ASP A 71 7.36 -6.48 9.51
CA ASP A 71 6.99 -7.27 8.32
C ASP A 71 5.52 -7.74 8.41
N GLU A 72 5.11 -8.30 9.55
CA GLU A 72 3.72 -8.72 9.76
C GLU A 72 2.73 -7.55 9.70
N ALA A 73 3.09 -6.37 10.24
CA ALA A 73 2.27 -5.17 10.15
C ALA A 73 2.10 -4.67 8.70
N LEU A 74 3.19 -4.63 7.93
CA LEU A 74 3.18 -4.28 6.50
C LEU A 74 2.33 -5.27 5.70
N ARG A 75 2.54 -6.56 5.92
CA ARG A 75 1.84 -7.66 5.22
C ARG A 75 0.34 -7.67 5.48
N ASN A 76 -0.09 -7.31 6.68
CA ASN A 76 -1.51 -7.13 6.98
C ASN A 76 -2.12 -5.96 6.21
N GLU A 77 -1.45 -4.80 6.10
CA GLU A 77 -1.92 -3.70 5.25
C GLU A 77 -1.98 -4.08 3.76
N GLU A 78 -0.95 -4.79 3.27
CA GLU A 78 -0.88 -5.25 1.88
C GLU A 78 -2.07 -6.18 1.54
N ASN A 79 -2.38 -7.14 2.42
CA ASN A 79 -3.54 -8.02 2.28
C ASN A 79 -4.88 -7.26 2.33
N ASP A 80 -4.97 -6.24 3.18
CA ASP A 80 -6.17 -5.41 3.32
C ASP A 80 -6.39 -4.52 2.09
N ILE A 81 -5.31 -4.09 1.42
CA ILE A 81 -5.33 -3.39 0.13
C ILE A 81 -5.72 -4.36 -1.00
N LYS A 82 -5.10 -5.54 -1.08
CA LYS A 82 -5.43 -6.61 -2.05
C LYS A 82 -6.91 -6.99 -2.01
N THR A 83 -7.45 -7.26 -0.82
CA THR A 83 -8.87 -7.62 -0.63
C THR A 83 -9.83 -6.55 -1.16
N LYS A 84 -9.46 -5.27 -1.09
CA LYS A 84 -10.26 -4.15 -1.64
C LYS A 84 -10.15 -4.04 -3.17
N LEU A 85 -9.03 -4.47 -3.76
CA LEU A 85 -8.87 -4.60 -5.22
C LEU A 85 -9.67 -5.80 -5.75
N ASP A 86 -9.62 -6.95 -5.09
CA ASP A 86 -10.34 -8.17 -5.51
C ASP A 86 -11.86 -7.94 -5.61
N ARG A 87 -12.45 -7.19 -4.68
CA ARG A 87 -13.86 -6.77 -4.76
C ARG A 87 -14.16 -5.91 -5.98
N SER A 88 -13.21 -5.07 -6.41
CA SER A 88 -13.34 -4.25 -7.62
C SER A 88 -13.23 -5.13 -8.87
N LEU A 89 -12.26 -6.07 -8.87
CA LEU A 89 -12.01 -7.01 -9.96
C LEU A 89 -13.17 -8.02 -10.15
N ALA A 90 -13.86 -8.41 -9.07
CA ALA A 90 -15.07 -9.20 -9.12
C ALA A 90 -16.18 -8.46 -9.92
N MET A 91 -16.36 -7.16 -9.71
CA MET A 91 -17.36 -6.37 -10.44
C MET A 91 -17.06 -6.27 -11.93
N VAL A 92 -15.78 -6.23 -12.32
CA VAL A 92 -15.34 -6.34 -13.73
C VAL A 92 -15.81 -7.67 -14.35
N ARG A 93 -15.67 -8.79 -13.62
CA ARG A 93 -16.03 -10.14 -14.11
C ARG A 93 -17.54 -10.39 -14.13
N ILE A 94 -18.30 -9.74 -13.26
CA ILE A 94 -19.77 -9.89 -13.18
C ILE A 94 -20.47 -9.19 -14.36
N GLY A 95 -19.96 -8.04 -14.82
CA GLY A 95 -20.57 -7.26 -15.93
C GLY A 95 -20.85 -8.08 -17.22
N PRO A 96 -19.86 -8.83 -17.77
CA PRO A 96 -20.07 -9.65 -18.96
C PRO A 96 -20.96 -10.86 -18.69
N MET A 97 -20.92 -11.45 -17.49
CA MET A 97 -21.80 -12.56 -17.10
C MET A 97 -23.27 -12.11 -17.07
N LEU A 98 -23.56 -10.91 -16.57
CA LEU A 98 -24.90 -10.31 -16.62
C LEU A 98 -25.32 -10.01 -18.06
N GLY A 99 -24.41 -9.52 -18.90
CA GLY A 99 -24.68 -9.31 -20.33
C GLY A 99 -25.03 -10.61 -21.06
N LEU A 100 -24.33 -11.71 -20.76
CA LEU A 100 -24.64 -13.04 -21.28
C LEU A 100 -26.00 -13.56 -20.78
N ALA A 101 -26.31 -13.41 -19.48
CA ALA A 101 -27.63 -13.76 -18.96
C ALA A 101 -28.75 -12.96 -19.66
N GLY A 102 -28.48 -11.70 -20.03
CA GLY A 102 -29.38 -10.83 -20.79
C GLY A 102 -29.76 -11.34 -22.18
N THR A 103 -28.97 -12.21 -22.83
CA THR A 103 -29.36 -12.82 -24.13
C THR A 103 -30.31 -13.99 -23.98
N ILE A 104 -30.28 -14.68 -22.83
CA ILE A 104 -31.05 -15.90 -22.60
C ILE A 104 -32.54 -15.55 -22.37
N ILE A 105 -32.82 -14.39 -21.76
CA ILE A 105 -34.18 -13.90 -21.48
C ILE A 105 -35.04 -13.73 -22.76
N PRO A 106 -34.63 -12.97 -23.79
CA PRO A 106 -35.42 -12.78 -25.01
C PRO A 106 -35.43 -14.00 -25.96
N LEU A 107 -34.58 -15.02 -25.73
CA LEU A 107 -34.48 -16.18 -26.60
C LEU A 107 -35.80 -16.98 -26.67
N GLY A 108 -36.52 -17.12 -25.54
CA GLY A 108 -37.83 -17.78 -25.50
C GLY A 108 -38.88 -17.12 -26.42
N PRO A 109 -39.15 -15.81 -26.26
CA PRO A 109 -40.00 -15.05 -27.17
C PRO A 109 -39.54 -15.07 -28.64
N ALA A 110 -38.23 -15.01 -28.90
CA ALA A 110 -37.68 -15.10 -30.26
C ALA A 110 -37.99 -16.46 -30.91
N LEU A 111 -37.76 -17.58 -30.20
CA LEU A 111 -38.08 -18.93 -30.66
C LEU A 111 -39.59 -19.13 -30.88
N LYS A 112 -40.44 -18.58 -30.00
CA LYS A 112 -41.90 -18.60 -30.19
C LYS A 112 -42.33 -17.83 -31.47
N SER A 113 -41.69 -16.70 -31.75
CA SER A 113 -41.95 -15.90 -32.96
C SER A 113 -41.53 -16.65 -34.23
N LEU A 114 -40.36 -17.31 -34.19
CA LEU A 114 -39.86 -18.17 -35.27
C LEU A 114 -40.80 -19.35 -35.56
N LEU A 115 -41.26 -20.07 -34.53
CA LEU A 115 -42.26 -21.16 -34.66
C LEU A 115 -43.60 -20.68 -35.24
N SER A 116 -43.91 -19.39 -35.11
CA SER A 116 -45.12 -18.76 -35.67
C SER A 116 -44.90 -18.22 -37.10
N GLY A 117 -43.73 -18.43 -37.70
CA GLY A 117 -43.35 -17.88 -39.01
C GLY A 117 -43.03 -16.37 -39.03
N ASN A 118 -43.04 -15.70 -37.88
CA ASN A 118 -42.81 -14.26 -37.77
C ASN A 118 -41.31 -13.95 -37.58
N MET A 119 -40.59 -13.79 -38.70
CA MET A 119 -39.17 -13.42 -38.68
C MET A 119 -38.93 -12.00 -38.13
N ALA A 120 -39.84 -11.05 -38.34
CA ALA A 120 -39.67 -9.68 -37.85
C ALA A 120 -39.67 -9.64 -36.31
N GLY A 121 -40.67 -10.27 -35.68
CA GLY A 121 -40.74 -10.37 -34.21
C GLY A 121 -39.58 -11.16 -33.59
N MET A 122 -39.02 -12.14 -34.32
CA MET A 122 -37.80 -12.83 -33.89
C MET A 122 -36.60 -11.86 -33.83
N VAL A 123 -36.42 -11.02 -34.85
CA VAL A 123 -35.32 -10.04 -34.92
C VAL A 123 -35.46 -8.98 -33.83
N ASP A 124 -36.65 -8.46 -33.58
CA ASP A 124 -36.90 -7.45 -32.53
C ASP A 124 -36.43 -7.94 -31.14
N HIS A 125 -36.80 -9.17 -30.77
CA HIS A 125 -36.36 -9.79 -29.51
C HIS A 125 -34.84 -10.01 -29.46
N LEU A 126 -34.23 -10.41 -30.58
CA LEU A 126 -32.79 -10.65 -30.69
C LEU A 126 -31.96 -9.36 -30.61
N VAL A 127 -32.44 -8.25 -31.17
CA VAL A 127 -31.80 -6.92 -31.03
C VAL A 127 -31.76 -6.47 -29.57
N VAL A 128 -32.85 -6.68 -28.81
CA VAL A 128 -32.88 -6.40 -27.36
C VAL A 128 -31.85 -7.25 -26.61
N GLY A 129 -31.73 -8.54 -26.95
CA GLY A 129 -30.74 -9.44 -26.35
C GLY A 129 -29.29 -9.03 -26.62
N PHE A 130 -28.96 -8.66 -27.87
CA PHE A 130 -27.62 -8.15 -28.20
C PHE A 130 -27.31 -6.80 -27.53
N GLY A 131 -28.30 -5.92 -27.39
CA GLY A 131 -28.17 -4.69 -26.61
C GLY A 131 -27.72 -4.95 -25.16
N ALA A 132 -28.27 -5.98 -24.51
CA ALA A 132 -27.88 -6.36 -23.14
C ALA A 132 -26.41 -6.79 -23.03
N VAL A 133 -25.87 -7.51 -24.03
CA VAL A 133 -24.44 -7.88 -24.07
C VAL A 133 -23.56 -6.64 -24.19
N VAL A 134 -23.88 -5.74 -25.12
CA VAL A 134 -23.11 -4.50 -25.34
C VAL A 134 -23.10 -3.67 -24.06
N CYS A 135 -24.25 -3.50 -23.40
CA CYS A 135 -24.33 -2.83 -22.10
C CYS A 135 -23.48 -3.51 -21.01
N GLY A 136 -23.53 -4.83 -20.89
CA GLY A 136 -22.73 -5.59 -19.91
C GLY A 136 -21.21 -5.49 -20.15
N LEU A 137 -20.78 -5.53 -21.40
CA LEU A 137 -19.38 -5.35 -21.79
C LEU A 137 -18.90 -3.89 -21.58
N VAL A 138 -19.72 -2.90 -21.90
CA VAL A 138 -19.39 -1.47 -21.66
C VAL A 138 -19.25 -1.19 -20.16
N LEU A 139 -20.18 -1.69 -19.34
CA LEU A 139 -20.13 -1.54 -17.88
C LEU A 139 -18.87 -2.23 -17.30
N SER A 140 -18.56 -3.44 -17.77
CA SER A 140 -17.33 -4.16 -17.41
C SER A 140 -16.06 -3.39 -17.79
N GLY A 141 -16.01 -2.84 -19.01
CA GLY A 141 -14.88 -2.06 -19.49
C GLY A 141 -14.64 -0.79 -18.68
N ILE A 142 -15.69 -0.08 -18.28
CA ILE A 142 -15.59 1.09 -17.39
C ILE A 142 -15.06 0.67 -16.02
N ALA A 143 -15.61 -0.40 -15.43
CA ALA A 143 -15.14 -0.94 -14.15
C ALA A 143 -13.67 -1.40 -14.21
N TYR A 144 -13.25 -1.98 -15.34
CA TYR A 144 -11.87 -2.43 -15.57
C TYR A 144 -10.90 -1.25 -15.60
N VAL A 145 -11.23 -0.17 -16.34
CA VAL A 145 -10.41 1.05 -16.35
C VAL A 145 -10.27 1.61 -14.93
N VAL A 146 -11.36 1.70 -14.16
CA VAL A 146 -11.32 2.15 -12.75
C VAL A 146 -10.49 1.21 -11.86
N THR A 147 -10.47 -0.09 -12.16
CA THR A 147 -9.68 -1.08 -11.39
C THR A 147 -8.19 -0.96 -11.68
N LEU A 148 -7.78 -0.83 -12.95
CA LEU A 148 -6.38 -0.55 -13.36
C LEU A 148 -5.80 0.70 -12.69
N VAL A 149 -6.63 1.75 -12.57
CA VAL A 149 -6.30 2.96 -11.81
C VAL A 149 -6.00 2.64 -10.36
N ARG A 150 -6.90 1.90 -9.71
CA ARG A 150 -6.85 1.60 -8.28
C ARG A 150 -5.68 0.68 -7.94
N GLU A 151 -5.40 -0.32 -8.78
CA GLU A 151 -4.22 -1.17 -8.70
C GLU A 151 -2.92 -0.36 -8.78
N ARG A 152 -2.86 0.66 -9.65
CA ARG A 152 -1.68 1.52 -9.75
C ARG A 152 -1.42 2.28 -8.45
N TRP A 153 -2.43 2.98 -7.93
CA TRP A 153 -2.31 3.72 -6.67
C TRP A 153 -2.03 2.79 -5.48
N ALA A 154 -2.62 1.59 -5.47
CA ALA A 154 -2.36 0.59 -4.44
C ALA A 154 -0.90 0.11 -4.43
N ARG A 155 -0.28 -0.12 -5.60
CA ARG A 155 1.15 -0.47 -5.67
C ARG A 155 2.05 0.68 -5.22
N ASP A 156 1.71 1.91 -5.62
CA ASP A 156 2.44 3.09 -5.19
C ASP A 156 2.35 3.23 -3.63
N GLU A 157 1.16 3.03 -3.03
CA GLU A 157 0.93 3.04 -1.57
C GLU A 157 1.66 1.92 -0.81
N ILE A 158 1.66 0.68 -1.32
CA ILE A 158 2.37 -0.44 -0.70
C ILE A 158 3.88 -0.18 -0.68
N LYS A 159 4.44 0.31 -1.80
CA LYS A 159 5.86 0.63 -1.90
C LYS A 159 6.28 1.72 -0.91
N GLU A 160 5.46 2.75 -0.71
CA GLU A 160 5.73 3.79 0.30
C GLU A 160 5.84 3.21 1.73
N MET A 161 5.09 2.15 2.04
CA MET A 161 5.18 1.45 3.33
C MET A 161 6.41 0.54 3.40
N GLU A 162 6.74 -0.17 2.33
CA GLU A 162 7.99 -0.97 2.19
C GLU A 162 9.24 -0.10 2.41
N ASP A 163 9.32 1.04 1.71
CA ASP A 163 10.44 1.99 1.79
C ASP A 163 10.59 2.55 3.24
N LEU A 164 9.48 2.81 3.95
CA LEU A 164 9.52 3.20 5.37
C LEU A 164 9.99 2.07 6.29
N CYS A 165 9.55 0.83 6.05
CA CYS A 165 9.97 -0.32 6.85
C CYS A 165 11.47 -0.60 6.69
N GLU A 166 12.00 -0.53 5.47
CA GLU A 166 13.45 -0.66 5.22
C GLU A 166 14.26 0.43 5.95
N LEU A 167 13.79 1.69 5.88
CA LEU A 167 14.44 2.81 6.58
C LEU A 167 14.45 2.62 8.10
N LEU A 168 13.37 2.10 8.69
CA LEU A 168 13.29 1.80 10.13
C LEU A 168 14.26 0.67 10.52
N MET A 169 14.19 -0.49 9.86
CA MET A 169 15.08 -1.64 10.14
C MET A 169 16.55 -1.26 10.03
N ARG A 170 16.94 -0.57 8.95
CA ARG A 170 18.31 -0.12 8.72
C ARG A 170 18.81 0.88 9.77
N ASN A 171 17.91 1.69 10.34
CA ASN A 171 18.25 2.63 11.40
C ASN A 171 18.39 1.93 12.76
N ILE A 172 17.54 0.94 13.05
CA ILE A 172 17.62 0.08 14.24
C ILE A 172 18.94 -0.72 14.23
N GLU A 173 19.32 -1.30 13.08
CA GLU A 173 20.61 -2.01 12.92
C GLU A 173 21.82 -1.08 13.10
N LYS A 174 21.74 0.18 12.64
CA LYS A 174 22.77 1.21 12.89
C LYS A 174 22.90 1.56 14.36
N GLN A 175 21.81 1.64 15.12
CA GLN A 175 21.89 1.87 16.57
C GLN A 175 22.59 0.70 17.26
N LYS A 176 22.23 -0.54 16.91
CA LYS A 176 22.88 -1.76 17.41
C LYS A 176 24.39 -1.76 17.15
N THR A 177 24.81 -1.53 15.91
CA THR A 177 26.24 -1.49 15.55
C THR A 177 27.01 -0.32 16.21
N SER A 178 26.37 0.85 16.38
CA SER A 178 26.98 2.01 17.05
C SER A 178 27.19 1.76 18.55
N ASN A 179 26.22 1.15 19.23
CA ASN A 179 26.30 0.86 20.66
C ASN A 179 27.38 -0.22 20.95
N LEU A 180 27.49 -1.22 20.07
CA LEU A 180 28.54 -2.25 20.12
C LEU A 180 29.95 -1.68 19.89
N ALA A 181 30.11 -0.72 18.97
CA ALA A 181 31.39 -0.04 18.73
C ALA A 181 31.83 0.82 19.93
N GLY A 182 30.89 1.43 20.66
CA GLY A 182 31.18 2.20 21.88
C GLY A 182 31.72 1.34 23.04
N VAL A 183 31.25 0.09 23.17
CA VAL A 183 31.67 -0.83 24.24
C VAL A 183 33.09 -1.38 24.00
N SER A 184 33.52 -1.53 22.75
CA SER A 184 34.87 -2.03 22.42
C SER A 184 35.99 -0.98 22.56
N GLY A 185 35.66 0.28 22.92
CA GLY A 185 36.64 1.36 23.09
C GLY A 185 37.20 1.53 24.50
N ASN A 186 36.76 0.74 25.48
CA ASN A 186 37.14 0.91 26.89
C ASN A 186 37.46 -0.43 27.58
N ASN A 187 38.57 -1.08 27.20
CA ASN A 187 39.29 -2.06 28.03
C ASN A 187 40.71 -2.31 27.46
N ASN A 188 41.73 -2.22 28.34
CA ASN A 188 43.15 -2.63 28.16
C ASN A 188 44.04 -1.75 27.24
N HIS A 189 45.32 -1.44 27.53
CA HIS A 189 46.13 -1.42 28.77
C HIS A 189 47.41 -0.54 28.49
N PRO A 190 48.62 -0.59 29.13
CA PRO A 190 49.22 -1.49 30.15
C PRO A 190 49.48 -0.75 31.49
N LEU A 191 50.61 -1.04 32.18
CA LEU A 191 51.19 -0.29 33.30
C LEU A 191 52.62 0.15 32.91
N GLU A 192 53.07 1.38 33.19
CA GLU A 192 54.48 1.62 33.57
C GLU A 192 54.76 3.00 34.22
N ASP A 193 55.66 2.95 35.20
CA ASP A 193 56.52 3.95 35.85
C ASP A 193 56.18 5.47 35.83
N LYS A 194 55.86 5.99 37.02
CA LYS A 194 56.37 7.29 37.50
C LYS A 194 56.83 7.23 38.96
N THR A 195 58.07 6.77 39.14
CA THR A 195 59.11 7.48 39.89
C THR A 195 58.70 8.06 41.25
N TYR A 196 58.70 7.21 42.28
CA TYR A 196 58.76 7.68 43.67
C TYR A 196 60.20 8.10 44.01
N ALA A 197 60.51 9.37 43.77
CA ALA A 197 61.61 10.06 44.41
C ALA A 197 61.06 10.99 45.51
N VAL A 198 61.88 11.29 46.52
CA VAL A 198 61.59 12.14 47.69
C VAL A 198 60.69 11.49 48.77
N VAL A 199 61.32 10.71 49.66
CA VAL A 199 61.38 11.05 51.10
C VAL A 199 62.75 10.65 51.63
N ARG A 200 63.50 11.62 52.17
CA ARG A 200 64.63 11.43 53.09
C ARG A 200 64.67 12.62 54.05
#